data_AF-A0A838D020-F1
#
_entry.id   AF-A0A838D020-F1
#
_cell.length_a   1.000
_cell.length_b   1.000
_cell.length_c   1.000
_cell.angle_alpha   90.00
_cell.angle_beta   90.00
_cell.angle_gamma   90.00
#
_symmetry.space_group_name_H-M   'P 1'
#
loop_
_entity.id
_entity.type
_entity.pdbx_description
1 polymer ?
#
loop_
_entity_poly.entity_id
_entity_poly.type
_entity_poly.pdbx_seq_one_letter_code
_entity_poly.pdbx_strand_id
1 'polypeptide(L)' 'MVEGSILTICLFGWLFLRSAREGEERQALLDLAGARGVPLTERRAARAVAAGEGSRLRARIEDG' A
#
# COMPACT_ATOMS: atom_id res chain seq x y z
N MET A 1 30.72 7.84 14.80
CA MET A 1 29.43 7.76 15.53
C MET A 1 28.28 8.43 14.78
N VAL A 2 28.49 9.57 14.10
CA VAL A 2 27.45 10.27 13.30
C VAL A 2 26.97 9.47 12.07
N GLU A 3 27.87 8.75 11.39
CA GLU A 3 27.52 8.01 10.16
C GLU A 3 26.47 6.91 10.38
N GLY A 4 26.56 6.17 11.50
CA GLY A 4 25.58 5.14 11.84
C GLY A 4 24.19 5.72 12.15
N SER A 5 24.15 6.90 12.78
CA SER A 5 22.89 7.59 13.09
C SER A 5 22.21 8.12 11.83
N ILE A 6 22.97 8.68 10.88
CA ILE A 6 22.43 9.15 9.59
C ILE A 6 21.81 7.98 8.82
N LEU A 7 22.53 6.86 8.68
CA LEU A 7 22.01 5.67 7.99
C LEU A 7 20.73 5.16 8.63
N THR A 8 20.68 5.12 9.95
CA THR A 8 19.51 4.67 10.71
C THR A 8 18.31 5.58 10.46
N ILE A 9 18.49 6.89 10.53
CA ILE A 9 17.42 7.88 10.28
C ILE A 9 16.94 7.77 8.83
N CYS A 10 17.84 7.67 7.85
CA CYS A 10 17.48 7.52 6.45
C CYS A 10 16.71 6.21 6.20
N LEU A 11 17.14 5.10 6.80
CA LEU A 11 16.46 3.81 6.69
C LEU A 11 15.05 3.88 7.29
N PHE A 12 14.90 4.41 8.50
CA PHE A 12 13.58 4.56 9.12
C PHE A 12 12.70 5.55 8.36
N GLY A 13 13.25 6.66 7.88
CA GLY A 13 12.53 7.61 7.04
C GLY A 13 12.03 6.96 5.75
N TRP A 14 12.87 6.16 5.10
CA TRP A 14 12.48 5.39 3.91
C TRP A 14 11.42 4.33 4.22
N LEU A 15 11.57 3.56 5.30
CA LEU A 15 10.58 2.57 5.74
C LEU A 15 9.24 3.22 6.09
N PHE A 16 9.27 4.37 6.75
CA PHE A 16 8.07 5.12 7.09
C PHE A 16 7.36 5.63 5.84
N LEU A 17 8.10 6.25 4.92
CA LEU A 17 7.53 6.71 3.65
C LEU A 17 6.97 5.56 2.82
N ARG A 18 7.66 4.41 2.80
CA ARG A 18 7.18 3.20 2.16
C ARG A 18 5.86 2.73 2.77
N SER A 19 5.81 2.59 4.10
CA SER A 19 4.62 2.16 4.84
C SER A 19 3.44 3.12 4.64
N ALA A 20 3.68 4.43 4.64
CA ALA A 20 2.67 5.45 4.37
C ALA A 20 2.06 5.27 2.97
N ARG A 21 2.91 5.07 1.94
CA ARG A 21 2.45 4.82 0.56
C ARG A 21 1.65 3.53 0.45
N GLU A 22 2.05 2.46 1.14
CA GLU A 22 1.31 1.20 1.19
C GLU A 22 -0.07 1.38 1.85
N GLY A 23 -0.17 2.25 2.86
CA GLY A 23 -1.44 2.63 3.49
C GLY A 23 -2.38 3.38 2.54
N GLU A 24 -1.87 4.39 1.83
CA GLU A 24 -2.65 5.16 0.85
C GLU A 24 -3.16 4.29 -0.30
N GLU A 25 -2.30 3.43 -0.86
CA GLU A 25 -2.68 2.54 -1.97
C GLU A 25 -3.76 1.55 -1.55
N ARG A 26 -3.65 0.98 -0.33
CA ARG A 26 -4.68 0.10 0.23
C ARG A 26 -6.02 0.82 0.34
N GLN A 27 -6.02 2.05 0.85
CA GLN A 27 -7.26 2.80 1.04
C GLN A 27 -7.92 3.12 -0.30
N ALA A 28 -7.12 3.58 -1.28
CA ALA A 28 -7.61 3.85 -2.63
C ALA A 28 -8.26 2.62 -3.29
N LEU A 29 -7.74 1.42 -3.05
CA LEU A 29 -8.33 0.16 -3.54
C LEU A 29 -9.66 -0.17 -2.85
N LEU A 30 -9.79 0.09 -1.55
CA LEU A 30 -11.04 -0.12 -0.82
C LEU A 30 -12.11 0.87 -1.25
N ASP A 31 -11.77 2.14 -1.42
CA ASP A 31 -12.67 3.17 -1.94
C ASP A 31 -13.13 2.82 -3.36
N LEU A 32 -12.21 2.40 -4.23
CA LEU A 32 -12.54 1.96 -5.59
C LEU A 32 -13.47 0.75 -5.60
N ALA A 33 -13.17 -0.26 -4.78
CA ALA A 33 -14.01 -1.45 -4.67
C ALA A 33 -15.41 -1.11 -4.13
N GLY A 34 -15.50 -0.23 -3.14
CA GLY A 34 -16.77 0.28 -2.63
C GLY A 34 -17.57 1.02 -3.70
N ALA A 35 -16.92 1.90 -4.47
CA ALA A 35 -17.56 2.63 -5.56
C ALA A 35 -18.07 1.73 -6.70
N ARG A 36 -17.39 0.60 -6.94
CA ARG A 36 -17.78 -0.40 -7.95
C ARG A 36 -18.71 -1.50 -7.41
N GLY A 37 -18.98 -1.53 -6.10
CA GLY A 37 -19.73 -2.62 -5.48
C GLY A 37 -19.00 -3.97 -5.47
N VAL A 38 -17.67 -3.98 -5.66
CA VAL A 38 -16.85 -5.19 -5.64
C VAL A 38 -16.52 -5.55 -4.19
N PRO A 39 -16.80 -6.79 -3.73
CA PRO A 39 -16.48 -7.20 -2.38
C PRO A 39 -14.96 -7.33 -2.20
N LEU A 40 -14.36 -6.33 -1.57
CA LEU A 40 -12.93 -6.31 -1.20
C LEU A 40 -12.80 -6.13 0.30
N THR A 41 -12.09 -7.06 0.95
CA THR A 41 -11.76 -6.92 2.36
C THR A 41 -10.45 -6.18 2.55
N GLU A 42 -10.38 -5.42 3.64
CA GLU A 42 -9.18 -4.70 4.07
C GLU A 42 -7.93 -5.60 4.09
N ARG A 43 -8.06 -6.81 4.66
CA ARG A 43 -6.95 -7.76 4.75
C ARG A 43 -6.44 -8.22 3.38
N ARG A 44 -7.33 -8.31 2.37
CA ARG A 44 -6.95 -8.67 1.00
C ARG A 44 -6.29 -7.50 0.28
N ALA A 45 -6.80 -6.28 0.45
CA ALA A 45 -6.16 -5.07 -0.06
C ALA A 45 -4.75 -4.90 0.53
N ALA A 46 -4.61 -5.00 1.85
CA ALA A 46 -3.33 -4.91 2.55
C ALA A 46 -2.31 -5.94 2.02
N ARG A 47 -2.73 -7.19 1.82
CA ARG A 47 -1.86 -8.24 1.28
C ARG A 47 -1.42 -7.95 -0.15
N ALA A 48 -2.34 -7.48 -1.00
CA ALA A 48 -2.02 -7.17 -2.39
C ALA A 48 -0.99 -6.04 -2.47
N VAL A 49 -1.18 -4.98 -1.68
CA VAL A 49 -0.25 -3.84 -1.66
C VAL A 49 1.11 -4.24 -1.08
N ALA A 50 1.15 -4.97 0.05
CA ALA A 50 2.39 -5.45 0.64
C ALA A 50 3.18 -6.39 -0.30
N ALA A 51 2.48 -7.11 -1.19
CA ALA A 51 3.08 -7.96 -2.21
C ALA A 51 3.50 -7.20 -3.48
N GLY A 52 3.20 -5.90 -3.59
CA GLY A 52 3.44 -5.10 -4.81
C GLY A 52 2.43 -5.37 -5.94
N GLU A 53 1.33 -6.06 -5.66
CA GLU A 53 0.29 -6.46 -6.62
C GLU A 53 -0.94 -5.51 -6.59
N GLY A 54 -0.83 -4.33 -5.96
CA GLY A 54 -1.94 -3.36 -5.84
C GLY A 54 -2.49 -2.92 -7.20
N SER A 55 -1.62 -2.60 -8.16
CA SER A 55 -2.01 -2.24 -9.54
C SER A 55 -2.79 -3.34 -10.26
N ARG A 56 -2.42 -4.60 -10.04
CA ARG A 56 -3.15 -5.74 -10.63
C ARG A 56 -4.51 -5.92 -9.98
N LEU A 57 -4.60 -5.74 -8.66
CA LEU A 57 -5.88 -5.78 -7.95
C LEU A 57 -6.80 -4.63 -8.42
N ARG A 58 -6.26 -3.44 -8.62
CA ARG A 58 -6.97 -2.29 -9.19
C ARG A 58 -7.59 -2.62 -10.54
N ALA A 59 -6.79 -3.13 -11.48
CA ALA A 59 -7.27 -3.50 -12.81
C ALA A 59 -8.43 -4.51 -12.75
N ARG A 60 -8.37 -5.47 -11.81
CA ARG A 60 -9.46 -6.43 -11.60
C ARG A 60 -10.74 -5.82 -11.02
N ILE A 61 -10.62 -4.75 -10.23
CA ILE A 61 -11.78 -4.01 -9.70
C ILE A 61 -12.38 -3.12 -10.80
N GLU A 62 -11.55 -2.60 -11.71
CA GLU A 62 -11.99 -1.77 -12.83
C GLU A 62 -12.69 -2.57 -13.93
N ASP A 63 -12.31 -3.84 -14.12
CA ASP A 63 -12.87 -4.79 -15.10
C ASP A 63 -14.16 -5.50 -14.61
N GLY A 64 -14.40 -5.51 -13.30
CA GLY A 64 -15.59 -6.07 -12.65
C GLY A 64 -16.73 -5.07 -12.51
#